data_AF-A0A6N7FHR7-F1
#
_entry.id   AF-A0A6N7FHR7-F1
#
_cell.length_a   1.000
_cell.length_b   1.000
_cell.length_c   1.000
_cell.angle_alpha   90.00
_cell.angle_beta   90.00
_cell.angle_gamma   90.00
#
_symmetry.space_group_name_H-M   'P 1'
#
loop_
_entity.id
_entity.type
_entity.pdbx_description
1 polymer ?
#
loop_
_entity_poly.entity_id
_entity_poly.type
_entity_poly.pdbx_seq_one_letter_code
_entity_poly.pdbx_strand_id
1 'polypeptide(L)'
;MRRAAEADLFPRLHLPLRRAGAPGSRLISDRQRGAEMVKTLGPHRAIILKAHGIVVVGRTVEDMTAATYILEDNARRAFISATLGKLEFLSDAAMEEIETELVASGGPFRRIWRLCEIEAAKAGT
;
A
#
# COMPACT_ATOMS: atom_id res chain seq x y z
N MET A 1 6.32 32.44 27.41
CA MET A 1 6.73 31.24 26.66
C MET A 1 5.53 30.29 26.53
N ARG A 2 4.83 30.31 25.39
CA ARG A 2 3.78 29.34 25.02
C ARG A 2 4.23 28.69 23.71
N ARG A 3 4.30 27.35 23.68
CA ARG A 3 4.60 26.57 22.46
C ARG A 3 3.53 26.88 21.41
N ALA A 4 3.96 27.38 20.25
CA ALA A 4 3.12 27.43 19.07
C ALA A 4 2.76 26.00 18.67
N ALA A 5 1.47 25.78 18.42
CA ALA A 5 0.97 24.56 17.81
C ALA A 5 1.58 24.46 16.40
N GLU A 6 2.32 23.39 16.13
CA GLU A 6 2.69 23.03 14.76
C GLU A 6 1.41 22.82 13.97
N ALA A 7 1.16 23.74 13.04
CA ALA A 7 0.07 23.67 12.10
C ALA A 7 0.23 22.41 11.24
N ASP A 8 -0.85 21.64 11.20
CA ASP A 8 -1.05 20.40 10.46
C ASP A 8 -0.77 20.63 8.96
N LEU A 9 0.46 20.33 8.52
CA LEU A 9 0.96 20.62 7.17
C LEU A 9 0.54 19.59 6.11
N PHE A 10 -0.35 18.65 6.45
CA PHE A 10 -0.88 17.65 5.52
C PHE A 10 -2.41 17.54 5.61
N PRO A 11 -3.17 18.37 4.87
CA PRO A 11 -4.62 18.25 4.81
C PRO A 11 -5.00 16.90 4.18
N ARG A 12 -5.70 16.08 4.97
CA ARG A 12 -6.59 14.96 4.57
C ARG A 12 -6.28 14.29 3.22
N LEU A 13 -5.20 13.49 3.16
CA LEU A 13 -5.06 12.46 2.12
C LEU A 13 -6.02 11.30 2.43
N HIS A 14 -7.15 11.22 1.71
CA HIS A 14 -8.02 10.04 1.69
C HIS A 14 -7.57 9.07 0.60
N LEU A 15 -6.37 8.51 0.78
CA LEU A 15 -6.00 7.28 0.10
C LEU A 15 -6.98 6.19 0.59
N PRO A 16 -7.40 5.19 -0.21
CA PRO A 16 -8.13 4.02 0.29
C PRO A 16 -7.32 3.16 1.28
N LEU A 17 -6.13 3.62 1.70
CA LEU A 17 -5.43 3.16 2.88
C LEU A 17 -5.97 3.92 4.09
N ARG A 18 -6.89 3.29 4.84
CA ARG A 18 -7.32 3.80 6.14
C ARG A 18 -6.07 4.03 6.99
N ARG A 19 -5.92 5.24 7.58
CA ARG A 19 -4.80 5.61 8.47
C ARG A 19 -4.73 4.63 9.65
N ALA A 20 -3.98 3.57 9.47
CA ALA A 20 -3.65 2.60 10.48
C ALA A 20 -2.13 2.71 10.64
N GLY A 21 -1.69 3.85 11.19
CA GLY A 21 -0.30 3.99 11.59
C GLY A 21 -0.11 3.13 12.82
N ALA A 22 0.56 1.99 12.70
CA ALA A 22 0.97 1.19 13.84
C ALA A 22 1.66 2.12 14.87
N PRO A 23 1.40 1.97 16.18
CA PRO A 23 2.01 2.82 17.19
C PRO A 23 3.54 2.69 17.17
N GLY A 24 4.20 3.69 16.59
CA GLY A 24 5.66 3.83 16.56
C GLY A 24 6.27 3.64 15.17
N SER A 25 7.05 4.64 14.75
CA SER A 25 7.98 4.63 13.60
C SER A 25 9.15 3.64 13.77
N ARG A 26 8.98 2.61 14.60
CA ARG A 26 10.02 1.71 15.08
C ARG A 26 9.83 0.35 14.41
N LEU A 27 10.93 -0.33 14.09
CA LEU A 27 10.91 -1.68 13.51
C LEU A 27 9.93 -2.61 14.24
N ILE A 28 9.25 -3.48 13.47
CA ILE A 28 8.43 -4.57 13.99
C ILE A 28 9.38 -5.72 14.36
N SER A 29 10.08 -5.57 15.49
CA SER A 29 11.16 -6.47 15.92
C SER A 29 10.74 -7.51 16.96
N ASP A 30 9.48 -7.48 17.41
CA ASP A 30 8.95 -8.39 18.44
C ASP A 30 7.51 -8.82 18.12
N ARG A 31 7.06 -9.88 18.80
CA ARG A 31 5.74 -10.48 18.57
C ARG A 31 4.59 -9.54 18.94
N GLN A 32 4.76 -8.72 19.98
CA GLN A 32 3.72 -7.79 20.42
C GLN A 32 3.45 -6.75 19.32
N ARG A 33 4.50 -6.15 18.77
CA ARG A 33 4.42 -5.21 17.64
C ARG A 33 3.84 -5.88 16.40
N GLY A 34 4.21 -7.14 16.14
CA GLY A 34 3.61 -7.93 15.07
C GLY A 34 2.09 -8.08 15.24
N ALA A 35 1.61 -8.36 16.46
CA ALA A 35 0.19 -8.48 16.73
C ALA A 35 -0.56 -7.13 16.57
N GLU A 36 0.05 -6.03 17.02
CA GLU A 36 -0.50 -4.67 16.83
C GLU A 36 -0.57 -4.30 15.35
N MET A 37 0.45 -4.65 14.58
CA MET A 37 0.49 -4.47 13.12
C MET A 37 -0.61 -5.27 12.43
N VAL A 38 -0.81 -6.54 12.79
CA VAL A 38 -1.89 -7.37 12.21
C VAL A 38 -3.27 -6.81 12.56
N LYS A 39 -3.47 -6.34 13.80
CA LYS A 39 -4.72 -5.67 14.21
C LYS A 39 -4.98 -4.41 13.38
N THR A 40 -3.91 -3.69 13.05
CA THR A 40 -3.91 -2.46 12.25
C THR A 40 -4.22 -2.76 10.77
N LEU A 41 -3.66 -3.84 10.23
CA LEU A 41 -3.92 -4.34 8.87
C LEU A 41 -5.38 -4.75 8.67
N GLY A 42 -5.97 -5.46 9.64
CA GLY A 42 -7.36 -5.90 9.56
C GLY A 42 -7.62 -6.75 8.31
N PRO A 43 -8.72 -6.51 7.56
CA PRO A 43 -9.04 -7.27 6.35
C PRO A 43 -8.29 -6.80 5.09
N HIS A 44 -7.43 -5.78 5.21
CA HIS A 44 -6.77 -5.18 4.05
C HIS A 44 -5.50 -5.95 3.66
N ARG A 45 -5.06 -5.74 2.41
CA ARG A 45 -3.88 -6.40 1.85
C ARG A 45 -2.57 -5.68 2.11
N ALA A 46 -2.62 -4.41 2.49
CA ALA A 46 -1.42 -3.61 2.69
C ALA A 46 -1.60 -2.55 3.78
N ILE A 47 -0.50 -2.21 4.44
CA ILE A 47 -0.39 -1.06 5.35
C ILE A 47 0.86 -0.26 5.06
N ILE A 48 0.79 1.04 5.32
CA ILE A 48 1.96 1.94 5.35
C ILE A 48 2.40 2.10 6.79
N LEU A 49 3.66 1.77 7.05
CA LEU A 49 4.36 2.02 8.29
C LEU A 49 5.02 3.41 8.21
N LYS A 50 4.52 4.34 9.04
CA LYS A 50 4.99 5.74 9.05
C LYS A 50 6.52 5.80 9.23
N ALA A 51 7.17 6.52 8.32
CA ALA A 51 8.62 6.71 8.26
C ALA A 51 9.44 5.40 8.21
N HIS A 52 8.87 4.33 7.66
CA HIS A 52 9.54 3.04 7.50
C HIS A 52 9.35 2.44 6.11
N GLY A 53 8.12 2.11 5.74
CA GLY A 53 7.86 1.41 4.49
C GLY A 53 6.46 0.82 4.43
N ILE A 54 6.33 -0.30 3.74
CA ILE A 54 5.05 -1.01 3.55
C ILE A 54 5.14 -2.44 4.04
N VAL A 55 3.99 -2.99 4.41
CA VAL A 55 3.79 -4.42 4.57
C VAL A 55 2.64 -4.82 3.67
N VAL A 56 2.86 -5.84 2.84
CA VAL A 56 1.87 -6.37 1.89
C VAL A 56 1.69 -7.86 2.15
N VAL A 57 0.45 -8.32 2.12
CA VAL A 57 0.08 -9.73 2.26
C VAL A 57 -0.67 -10.20 1.00
N GLY A 58 -0.56 -11.48 0.71
CA GLY A 58 -1.26 -12.14 -0.38
C GLY A 58 -1.50 -13.61 -0.08
N ARG A 59 -2.39 -14.24 -0.84
CA ARG A 59 -2.72 -15.67 -0.66
C ARG A 59 -1.57 -16.58 -1.09
N THR A 60 -0.77 -16.10 -2.04
CA THR A 60 0.45 -16.73 -2.54
C THR A 60 1.56 -15.68 -2.65
N VAL A 61 2.79 -16.13 -2.84
CA VAL A 61 3.92 -15.23 -3.11
C VAL A 61 3.67 -14.43 -4.40
N GLU A 62 3.13 -15.06 -5.44
CA GLU A 62 2.81 -14.38 -6.71
C GLU A 62 1.82 -13.23 -6.51
N ASP A 63 0.74 -13.49 -5.77
CA ASP A 63 -0.33 -12.53 -5.47
C ASP A 63 0.20 -11.35 -4.64
N MET A 64 1.05 -11.63 -3.65
CA MET A 64 1.71 -10.63 -2.82
C MET A 64 2.72 -9.77 -3.61
N THR A 65 3.51 -10.40 -4.48
CA THR A 65 4.49 -9.69 -5.33
C THR A 65 3.79 -8.75 -6.29
N ALA A 66 2.76 -9.23 -7.00
CA ALA A 66 2.01 -8.39 -7.93
C ALA A 66 1.26 -7.25 -7.22
N ALA A 67 0.67 -7.50 -6.05
CA ALA A 67 0.06 -6.43 -5.24
C ALA A 67 1.07 -5.38 -4.80
N THR A 68 2.30 -5.78 -4.49
CA THR A 68 3.38 -4.86 -4.12
C THR A 68 3.74 -3.93 -5.27
N TYR A 69 3.86 -4.45 -6.49
CA TYR A 69 4.11 -3.64 -7.70
C TYR A 69 3.00 -2.61 -7.94
N ILE A 70 1.74 -3.05 -7.86
CA ILE A 70 0.57 -2.17 -8.07
C ILE A 70 0.54 -1.08 -6.99
N LEU A 71 0.79 -1.45 -5.73
CA LEU A 71 0.80 -0.50 -4.62
C LEU A 71 1.88 0.56 -4.80
N GLU A 72 3.10 0.17 -5.17
CA GLU A 72 4.22 1.09 -5.39
C GLU A 72 3.96 2.04 -6.57
N ASP A 73 3.43 1.52 -7.70
CA ASP A 73 3.06 2.36 -8.84
C ASP A 73 1.94 3.34 -8.49
N ASN A 74 0.92 2.88 -7.77
CA ASN A 74 -0.16 3.74 -7.27
C ASN A 74 0.35 4.79 -6.27
N ALA A 75 1.27 4.44 -5.38
CA ALA A 75 1.87 5.36 -4.44
C ALA A 75 2.67 6.46 -5.17
N ARG A 76 3.45 6.09 -6.19
CA ARG A 76 4.17 7.03 -7.05
C ARG A 76 3.23 7.99 -7.77
N ARG A 77 2.17 7.46 -8.38
CA ARG A 77 1.15 8.28 -9.07
C ARG A 77 0.46 9.22 -8.10
N ALA A 78 0.03 8.72 -6.94
CA ALA A 78 -0.62 9.54 -5.92
C ALA A 78 0.31 10.66 -5.42
N PHE A 79 1.60 10.37 -5.23
CA PHE A 79 2.60 11.38 -4.87
C PHE A 79 2.74 12.47 -5.93
N ILE A 80 2.87 12.09 -7.22
CA ILE A 80 2.96 13.05 -8.32
C ILE A 80 1.65 13.86 -8.44
N SER A 81 0.49 13.20 -8.41
CA SER A 81 -0.80 13.88 -8.48
C SER A 81 -1.01 14.86 -7.33
N ALA A 82 -0.49 14.55 -6.13
CA ALA A 82 -0.55 15.46 -4.98
C ALA A 82 0.18 16.79 -5.21
N THR A 83 1.21 16.80 -6.06
CA THR A 83 1.94 18.05 -6.38
C THR A 83 1.20 18.92 -7.39
N LEU A 84 0.24 18.35 -8.12
CA LEU A 84 -0.54 19.04 -9.15
C LEU A 84 -1.84 19.67 -8.60
N GLY A 85 -2.26 19.30 -7.39
CA GLY A 85 -3.43 19.87 -6.75
C GLY A 85 -4.21 18.86 -5.90
N LYS A 86 -5.52 19.09 -5.80
CA LYS A 86 -6.41 18.21 -5.03
C LYS A 86 -6.57 16.88 -5.76
N LEU A 87 -6.21 15.78 -5.10
CA LEU A 87 -6.48 14.44 -5.63
C LEU A 87 -7.96 14.12 -5.62
N GLU A 88 -8.40 13.48 -6.69
CA GLU A 88 -9.65 12.74 -6.75
C GLU A 88 -9.34 11.25 -6.63
N PHE A 89 -10.06 10.58 -5.75
CA PHE A 89 -9.93 9.15 -5.53
C PHE A 89 -11.13 8.43 -6.15
N LEU A 90 -10.92 7.17 -6.51
CA LEU A 90 -12.02 6.30 -6.94
C LEU A 90 -13.04 6.17 -5.81
N SER A 91 -14.32 6.15 -6.18
CA SER A 91 -15.40 5.89 -5.22
C SER A 91 -15.35 4.44 -4.75
N ASP A 92 -15.94 4.17 -3.58
CA ASP A 92 -16.02 2.83 -3.02
C ASP A 92 -16.71 1.84 -4.00
N ALA A 93 -17.75 2.29 -4.70
CA ALA A 93 -18.44 1.49 -5.70
C ALA A 93 -17.56 1.14 -6.91
N ALA A 94 -16.77 2.09 -7.41
CA ALA A 94 -15.83 1.84 -8.50
C ALA A 94 -14.71 0.88 -8.05
N MET A 95 -14.26 1.02 -6.81
CA MET A 95 -13.25 0.11 -6.23
C MET A 95 -13.79 -1.33 -6.08
N GLU A 96 -15.05 -1.50 -5.68
CA GLU A 96 -15.68 -2.82 -5.54
C GLU A 96 -15.85 -3.53 -6.90
N GLU A 97 -16.23 -2.79 -7.94
CA GLU A 97 -16.31 -3.30 -9.31
C GLU A 97 -14.94 -3.76 -9.83
N ILE A 98 -13.92 -2.91 -9.67
CA ILE A 98 -12.54 -3.22 -10.06
C ILE A 98 -12.01 -4.41 -9.27
N GLU A 99 -12.26 -4.48 -7.96
CA GLU A 99 -11.82 -5.61 -7.13
C GLU A 99 -12.45 -6.92 -7.63
N THR A 100 -13.74 -6.91 -7.93
CA THR A 100 -14.44 -8.09 -8.46
C THR A 100 -13.82 -8.56 -9.78
N GLU A 101 -13.56 -7.65 -10.72
CA GLU A 101 -12.92 -7.98 -12.00
C GLU A 101 -11.49 -8.51 -11.83
N LEU A 102 -10.70 -7.84 -10.97
CA LEU A 102 -9.32 -8.20 -10.69
C LEU A 102 -9.20 -9.58 -10.04
N VAL A 103 -10.09 -9.88 -9.08
CA VAL A 103 -10.13 -11.17 -8.38
C VAL A 103 -10.64 -12.27 -9.31
N ALA A 104 -11.68 -12.01 -10.10
CA ALA A 104 -12.26 -12.99 -11.02
C ALA A 104 -11.28 -13.38 -12.14
N SER A 105 -10.61 -12.40 -12.74
CA SER A 105 -9.69 -12.65 -13.86
C SER A 105 -8.32 -13.14 -13.40
N GLY A 106 -7.81 -12.63 -12.26
CA GLY A 106 -6.42 -12.80 -11.81
C GLY A 106 -5.38 -12.42 -12.87
N GLY A 107 -5.81 -11.78 -13.97
CA GLY A 107 -5.02 -11.57 -15.18
C GLY A 107 -3.87 -10.60 -14.93
N PRO A 108 -4.15 -9.42 -14.35
CA PRO A 108 -3.10 -8.45 -14.01
C PRO A 108 -2.03 -9.01 -13.07
N PHE A 109 -2.43 -9.77 -12.05
CA PHE A 109 -1.48 -10.39 -11.10
C PHE A 109 -0.52 -11.35 -11.81
N ARG A 110 -1.04 -12.24 -12.65
CA ARG A 110 -0.21 -13.20 -13.41
C ARG A 110 0.72 -12.53 -14.41
N ARG A 111 0.30 -11.43 -15.05
CA ARG A 111 1.17 -10.68 -15.98
C ARG A 111 2.35 -10.04 -15.26
N ILE A 112 2.12 -9.45 -14.09
CA ILE A 112 3.19 -8.86 -13.29
C ILE A 112 4.14 -9.95 -12.80
N TRP A 113 3.61 -11.07 -12.30
CA TRP A 113 4.46 -12.20 -11.90
C TRP A 113 5.35 -12.69 -13.05
N ARG A 114 4.77 -12.87 -14.24
CA ARG A 114 5.53 -13.29 -15.43
C ARG A 114 6.61 -12.28 -15.82
N LEU A 115 6.36 -10.98 -15.64
CA LEU A 115 7.39 -9.96 -15.83
C LEU A 115 8.54 -10.16 -14.83
N CYS A 116 8.25 -10.38 -13.55
CA CYS A 116 9.27 -10.67 -12.54
C CYS A 116 10.12 -11.90 -12.90
N GLU A 117 9.50 -12.98 -13.38
CA GLU A 117 10.22 -14.18 -13.84
C GLU A 117 11.19 -13.87 -14.98
N ILE A 118 10.74 -13.08 -15.97
CA ILE A 118 11.57 -12.67 -17.11
C ILE A 118 12.76 -11.82 -16.66
N GLU A 119 12.52 -10.84 -15.78
CA GLU A 119 13.58 -9.95 -15.28
C GLU A 119 14.59 -10.70 -14.39
N ALA A 120 14.10 -11.62 -13.54
CA ALA A 120 14.96 -12.48 -12.73
C ALA A 120 15.87 -13.38 -13.61
N ALA A 121 15.33 -13.93 -14.70
CA ALA A 121 16.10 -14.74 -15.63
C ALA A 121 17.21 -13.93 -16.33
N LYS A 122 16.95 -12.66 -16.69
CA LYS A 122 17.96 -11.75 -17.27
C LYS A 122 19.03 -11.33 -16.26
N ALA A 123 18.68 -11.16 -14.99
CA ALA A 123 19.63 -10.75 -13.96
C ALA A 123 20.58 -11.88 -13.53
N GLY A 124 20.24 -13.13 -13.83
CA GLY A 124 21.05 -14.32 -13.56
C GLY A 124 22.07 -14.68 -14.64
N THR A 125 22.16 -13.88 -15.72
CA THR A 125 23.18 -13.98 -16.79
C THR A 125 24.11 -12.79 -16.73
#